data_AF-A0A497L1X3-F1
#
_entry.id   AF-A0A497L1X3-F1
#
_cell.length_a   1.000
_cell.length_b   1.000
_cell.length_c   1.000
_cell.angle_alpha   90.00
_cell.angle_beta   90.00
_cell.angle_gamma   90.00
#
_symmetry.space_group_name_H-M   'P 1'
#
loop_
_entity.id
_entity.type
_entity.pdbx_description
1 polymer ?
#
loop_
_entity_poly.entity_id
_entity_poly.type
_entity_poly.pdbx_seq_one_letter_code
_entity_poly.pdbx_strand_id
1 'polypeptide(L)'
;KGEFREGVVVAEAGGAFLVDVGVEKPLRATGRAPSIGGRATVKVTETQPELRGRFVGRGEVDLYWGYGVHINRQGLGKLALSREFDLTVATSRLGQPYPKIEGQLRARWTEAESVLVAFGSPRRGLGEILSREGLTLEEAFHFTVNTIPRQGCETVRTEEAVYAMLTLLNLLDA
;
A
#
# COMPACT_ATOMS: atom_id res chain seq x y z
N LYS A 1 -19.25 17.90 -8.65
CA LYS A 1 -18.63 16.59 -8.30
C LYS A 1 -18.78 16.42 -6.79
N GLY A 2 -19.29 15.27 -6.33
CA GLY A 2 -19.51 15.01 -4.90
C GLY A 2 -18.23 14.58 -4.18
N GLU A 3 -18.02 15.07 -2.96
CA GLU A 3 -16.88 14.75 -2.08
C GLU A 3 -16.92 13.26 -1.66
N PHE A 4 -15.76 12.63 -1.55
CA PHE A 4 -15.63 11.30 -0.96
C PHE A 4 -15.28 11.42 0.52
N ARG A 5 -15.83 10.54 1.36
CA ARG A 5 -15.52 10.46 2.79
C ARG A 5 -15.38 9.03 3.25
N GLU A 6 -14.49 8.82 4.22
CA GLU A 6 -14.47 7.62 5.04
C GLU A 6 -15.49 7.78 6.16
N GLY A 7 -16.15 6.69 6.53
CA GLY A 7 -17.09 6.69 7.62
C GLY A 7 -17.37 5.32 8.19
N VAL A 8 -18.09 5.30 9.32
CA VAL A 8 -18.51 4.07 10.00
C VAL A 8 -20.03 3.95 9.92
N VAL A 9 -20.52 2.80 9.51
CA VAL A 9 -21.96 2.52 9.50
C VAL A 9 -22.45 2.40 10.93
N VAL A 10 -23.29 3.32 11.39
CA VAL A 10 -23.76 3.35 12.79
C VAL A 10 -25.12 2.68 12.99
N ALA A 11 -25.98 2.73 11.98
CA ALA A 11 -27.32 2.14 12.04
C ALA A 11 -27.94 1.95 10.65
N GLU A 12 -29.00 1.16 10.59
CA GLU A 12 -29.92 1.10 9.46
C GLU A 12 -31.25 1.74 9.86
N ALA A 13 -31.75 2.69 9.05
CA ALA A 13 -32.97 3.43 9.35
C ALA A 13 -33.71 3.81 8.06
N GLY A 14 -34.96 3.34 7.95
CA GLY A 14 -35.86 3.72 6.85
C GLY A 14 -35.33 3.31 5.46
N GLY A 15 -34.77 2.11 5.34
CA GLY A 15 -34.24 1.59 4.07
C GLY A 15 -32.91 2.21 3.61
N ALA A 16 -32.24 2.97 4.50
CA ALA A 16 -30.93 3.55 4.27
C ALA A 16 -30.01 3.29 5.47
N PHE A 17 -28.72 3.55 5.28
CA PHE A 17 -27.72 3.43 6.32
C PHE A 17 -27.34 4.81 6.85
N LEU A 18 -27.23 4.93 8.17
CA LEU A 18 -26.65 6.11 8.80
C LEU A 18 -25.14 5.87 8.91
N VAL A 19 -24.35 6.80 8.38
CA VAL A 19 -22.88 6.71 8.34
C VAL A 19 -22.30 7.93 9.02
N ASP A 20 -21.52 7.71 10.08
CA ASP A 20 -20.72 8.79 10.69
C ASP A 20 -19.53 9.07 9.77
N VAL A 21 -19.50 10.28 9.21
CA VAL A 21 -18.46 10.78 8.29
C VAL A 21 -17.67 11.94 8.90
N GLY A 22 -17.68 12.06 10.24
CA GLY A 22 -16.95 13.09 10.99
C GLY A 22 -17.56 14.48 10.90
N VAL A 23 -18.89 14.57 10.85
CA VAL A 23 -19.64 15.85 10.84
C VAL A 23 -20.81 15.77 11.82
N GLU A 24 -21.51 16.89 12.05
CA GLU A 24 -22.53 17.03 13.09
C GLU A 24 -23.67 16.01 13.03
N LYS A 25 -24.09 15.59 11.82
CA LYS A 25 -25.16 14.62 11.61
C LYS A 25 -24.68 13.48 10.72
N PRO A 26 -25.07 12.22 11.00
CA PRO A 26 -24.75 11.10 10.12
C PRO A 26 -25.28 11.33 8.71
N LEU A 27 -24.47 10.93 7.73
CA LEU A 27 -24.85 10.90 6.32
C LEU A 27 -25.81 9.72 6.08
N ARG A 28 -26.88 9.94 5.32
CA ARG A 28 -27.76 8.86 4.87
C ARG A 28 -27.25 8.27 3.56
N ALA A 29 -26.72 7.06 3.66
CA ALA A 29 -26.14 6.33 2.54
C ALA A 29 -27.09 5.26 2.01
N THR A 30 -27.11 5.11 0.68
CA THR A 30 -27.81 4.01 -0.01
C THR A 30 -26.81 3.11 -0.76
N GLY A 31 -27.28 1.94 -1.18
CA GLY A 31 -26.48 0.93 -1.87
C GLY A 31 -26.02 -0.20 -0.96
N ARG A 32 -25.01 -0.93 -1.39
CA ARG A 32 -24.48 -2.09 -0.65
C ARG A 32 -23.57 -1.61 0.48
N ALA A 33 -24.08 -1.63 1.70
CA ALA A 33 -23.32 -1.31 2.90
C ALA A 33 -22.48 -2.50 3.40
N PRO A 34 -21.37 -2.25 4.11
CA PRO A 34 -20.82 -3.22 5.05
C PRO A 34 -21.74 -3.38 6.27
N SER A 35 -21.38 -4.28 7.18
CA SER A 35 -22.09 -4.45 8.45
C SER A 35 -22.06 -3.17 9.29
N ILE A 36 -23.04 -3.01 10.19
CA ILE A 36 -22.98 -1.98 11.26
C ILE A 36 -21.65 -2.12 12.02
N GLY A 37 -21.01 -0.99 12.32
CA GLY A 37 -19.64 -0.88 12.85
C GLY A 37 -18.55 -0.98 11.78
N GLY A 38 -18.90 -1.33 10.53
CA GLY A 38 -17.98 -1.43 9.41
C GLY A 38 -17.55 -0.07 8.87
N ARG A 39 -16.27 0.02 8.49
CA ARG A 39 -15.70 1.17 7.77
C ARG A 39 -16.09 1.12 6.29
N ALA A 40 -16.49 2.27 5.74
CA ALA A 40 -16.91 2.39 4.36
C ALA A 40 -16.43 3.71 3.73
N THR A 41 -16.21 3.69 2.42
CA THR A 41 -16.12 4.91 1.62
C THR A 41 -17.51 5.28 1.11
N VAL A 42 -17.89 6.53 1.30
CA VAL A 42 -19.14 7.11 0.77
C VAL A 42 -18.83 8.29 -0.14
N LYS A 43 -19.65 8.46 -1.17
CA LYS A 43 -19.66 9.67 -2.01
C LYS A 43 -20.87 10.51 -1.65
N VAL A 44 -20.63 11.74 -1.21
CA VAL A 44 -21.68 12.71 -0.89
C VAL A 44 -22.39 13.09 -2.20
N THR A 45 -23.72 12.97 -2.20
CA THR A 45 -24.57 13.32 -3.35
C THR A 45 -25.36 14.60 -3.12
N GLU A 46 -25.69 14.90 -1.87
CA GLU A 46 -26.51 16.05 -1.49
C GLU A 46 -26.15 16.47 -0.05
N THR A 47 -26.11 17.78 0.21
CA THR A 47 -25.78 18.33 1.53
C THR A 47 -26.96 19.02 2.21
N GLN A 48 -27.99 19.41 1.44
CA GLN A 48 -29.21 20.06 1.90
C GLN A 48 -30.41 19.54 1.10
N PRO A 49 -31.60 19.38 1.72
CA PRO A 49 -31.92 19.68 3.12
C PRO A 49 -31.35 18.65 4.11
N GLU A 50 -30.87 17.51 3.61
CA GLU A 50 -30.33 16.41 4.41
C GLU A 50 -29.02 15.93 3.77
N LEU A 51 -28.05 15.53 4.61
CA LEU A 51 -26.77 15.00 4.13
C LEU A 51 -26.97 13.57 3.61
N ARG A 52 -26.81 13.38 2.30
CA ARG A 52 -27.02 12.11 1.61
C ARG A 52 -25.81 11.70 0.79
N GLY A 53 -25.67 10.40 0.60
CA GLY A 53 -24.64 9.84 -0.25
C GLY A 53 -24.92 8.40 -0.65
N ARG A 54 -23.94 7.78 -1.28
CA ARG A 54 -23.96 6.37 -1.62
C ARG A 54 -22.64 5.70 -1.25
N PHE A 55 -22.71 4.41 -0.94
CA PHE A 55 -21.49 3.61 -0.81
C PHE A 55 -20.77 3.52 -2.15
N VAL A 56 -19.45 3.58 -2.11
CA VAL A 56 -18.55 3.44 -3.26
C VAL A 56 -17.42 2.49 -2.93
N GLY A 57 -16.89 1.82 -3.96
CA GLY A 57 -15.64 1.08 -3.83
C GLY A 57 -14.45 2.02 -3.66
N ARG A 58 -13.39 1.57 -2.98
CA ARG A 58 -12.13 2.32 -2.88
C ARG A 58 -11.54 2.66 -4.26
N GLY A 59 -11.69 1.76 -5.23
CA GLY A 59 -11.23 1.99 -6.62
C GLY A 59 -12.02 3.05 -7.41
N GLU A 60 -13.15 3.56 -6.89
CA GLU A 60 -13.85 4.69 -7.51
C GLU A 60 -13.23 6.05 -7.13
N VAL A 61 -12.27 6.07 -6.19
CA VAL A 61 -11.61 7.29 -5.73
C VAL A 61 -10.32 7.51 -6.51
N ASP A 62 -10.21 8.66 -7.18
CA ASP A 62 -9.06 9.08 -8.00
C ASP A 62 -7.94 9.75 -7.20
N LEU A 63 -8.02 9.66 -5.87
CA LEU A 63 -7.07 10.22 -4.90
C LEU A 63 -6.50 9.11 -4.03
N TYR A 64 -5.33 9.35 -3.45
CA TYR A 64 -4.78 8.46 -2.43
C TYR A 64 -5.75 8.31 -1.25
N TRP A 65 -6.27 7.09 -1.06
CA TRP A 65 -7.32 6.79 -0.08
C TRP A 65 -6.83 5.95 1.11
N GLY A 66 -5.57 6.17 1.49
CA GLY A 66 -4.87 5.41 2.50
C GLY A 66 -4.45 4.01 2.04
N TYR A 67 -3.96 3.19 2.97
CA TYR A 67 -3.48 1.84 2.72
C TYR A 67 -4.34 0.78 3.43
N GLY A 68 -4.31 -0.45 2.90
CA GLY A 68 -4.77 -1.65 3.60
C GLY A 68 -3.62 -2.29 4.37
N VAL A 69 -3.92 -2.91 5.51
CA VAL A 69 -2.93 -3.68 6.28
C VAL A 69 -3.26 -5.16 6.12
N HIS A 70 -2.28 -5.92 5.63
CA HIS A 70 -2.42 -7.34 5.38
C HIS A 70 -1.38 -8.13 6.17
N ILE A 71 -1.81 -9.19 6.84
CA ILE A 71 -0.92 -10.12 7.54
C ILE A 71 -0.77 -11.35 6.64
N ASN A 72 0.39 -11.49 6.00
CA ASN A 72 0.73 -12.69 5.25
C ASN A 72 1.40 -13.72 6.16
N ARG A 73 0.84 -14.93 6.24
CA ARG A 73 1.36 -16.04 7.07
C ARG A 73 2.13 -17.10 6.28
N GLN A 74 2.23 -16.94 4.97
CA GLN A 74 2.79 -17.93 4.06
C GLN A 74 4.30 -17.79 3.82
N GLY A 75 4.92 -16.72 4.31
CA GLY A 75 6.34 -16.42 4.12
C GLY A 75 6.60 -15.33 3.10
N LEU A 76 7.81 -14.76 3.13
CA LEU A 76 8.20 -13.68 2.23
C LEU A 76 8.49 -14.22 0.83
N GLY A 77 9.19 -15.35 0.74
CA GLY A 77 9.56 -15.95 -0.55
C GLY A 77 8.33 -16.33 -1.35
N LYS A 78 7.35 -16.96 -0.71
CA LYS A 78 6.08 -17.28 -1.37
C LYS A 78 5.29 -16.05 -1.83
N LEU A 79 5.32 -14.96 -1.05
CA LEU A 79 4.68 -13.70 -1.45
C LEU A 79 5.40 -13.07 -2.66
N ALA A 80 6.73 -13.02 -2.63
CA ALA A 80 7.54 -12.43 -3.69
C ALA A 80 7.48 -13.23 -5.01
N LEU A 81 7.35 -14.56 -4.92
CA LEU A 81 7.18 -15.46 -6.07
C LEU A 81 5.71 -15.61 -6.52
N SER A 82 4.77 -14.94 -5.84
CA SER A 82 3.37 -14.97 -6.25
C SER A 82 3.18 -14.19 -7.56
N ARG A 83 2.12 -14.51 -8.29
CA ARG A 83 1.72 -13.75 -9.50
C ARG A 83 0.86 -12.53 -9.16
N GLU A 84 0.89 -12.07 -7.91
CA GLU A 84 0.14 -10.89 -7.44
C GLU A 84 0.87 -9.57 -7.75
N PHE A 85 2.17 -9.63 -8.08
CA PHE A 85 3.01 -8.46 -8.33
C PHE A 85 3.81 -8.65 -9.62
N ASP A 86 3.78 -7.64 -10.50
CA ASP A 86 4.49 -7.61 -11.78
C ASP A 86 5.98 -7.26 -11.59
N LEU A 87 6.27 -6.61 -10.47
CA LEU A 87 7.59 -6.19 -10.07
C LEU A 87 7.79 -6.43 -8.57
N THR A 88 8.91 -7.07 -8.23
CA THR A 88 9.29 -7.33 -6.85
C THR A 88 10.70 -6.83 -6.60
N VAL A 89 10.84 -5.99 -5.57
CA VAL A 89 12.10 -5.31 -5.25
C VAL A 89 12.46 -5.60 -3.80
N ALA A 90 13.62 -6.22 -3.58
CA ALA A 90 14.21 -6.38 -2.28
C ALA A 90 15.15 -5.21 -1.98
N THR A 91 15.09 -4.66 -0.77
CA THR A 91 16.07 -3.68 -0.28
C THR A 91 17.17 -4.36 0.54
N SER A 92 18.43 -4.10 0.21
CA SER A 92 19.58 -4.70 0.90
C SER A 92 20.83 -3.83 0.75
N ARG A 93 21.60 -3.70 1.83
CA ARG A 93 22.94 -3.07 1.79
C ARG A 93 23.90 -3.80 0.84
N LEU A 94 23.70 -5.11 0.63
CA LEU A 94 24.49 -5.94 -0.28
C LEU A 94 23.94 -5.93 -1.72
N GLY A 95 22.81 -5.28 -1.96
CA GLY A 95 22.21 -5.15 -3.28
C GLY A 95 22.99 -4.25 -4.22
N GLN A 96 22.55 -4.19 -5.48
CA GLN A 96 23.16 -3.29 -6.45
C GLN A 96 22.85 -1.83 -6.09
N PRO A 97 23.85 -0.92 -6.08
CA PRO A 97 23.61 0.50 -5.85
C PRO A 97 22.59 1.05 -6.83
N TYR A 98 21.54 1.72 -6.34
CA TYR A 98 20.45 2.28 -7.16
C TYR A 98 20.94 3.01 -8.43
N PRO A 99 21.94 3.92 -8.38
CA PRO A 99 22.38 4.64 -9.58
C PRO A 99 22.87 3.75 -10.72
N LYS A 100 23.30 2.51 -10.45
CA LYS A 100 23.76 1.58 -11.48
C LYS A 100 22.62 0.84 -12.19
N ILE A 101 21.48 0.72 -11.54
CA ILE A 101 20.32 -0.05 -12.03
C ILE A 101 19.11 0.82 -12.33
N GLU A 102 19.20 2.13 -12.13
CA GLU A 102 18.08 3.08 -12.22
C GLU A 102 17.32 2.95 -13.55
N GLY A 103 18.00 2.95 -14.70
CA GLY A 103 17.33 2.78 -15.99
C GLY A 103 16.61 1.43 -16.17
N GLN A 104 17.17 0.33 -15.65
CA GLN A 104 16.53 -0.99 -15.73
C GLN A 104 15.31 -1.07 -14.80
N LEU A 105 15.45 -0.53 -13.59
CA LEU A 105 14.37 -0.47 -12.62
C LEU A 105 13.24 0.44 -13.12
N ARG A 106 13.56 1.60 -13.70
CA ARG A 106 12.60 2.54 -14.30
C ARG A 106 11.79 1.86 -15.41
N ALA A 107 12.45 1.17 -16.34
CA ALA A 107 11.76 0.47 -17.43
C ALA A 107 10.72 -0.53 -16.90
N ARG A 108 11.09 -1.34 -15.90
CA ARG A 108 10.16 -2.30 -15.28
C ARG A 108 9.10 -1.63 -14.40
N TRP A 109 9.42 -0.52 -13.77
CA TRP A 109 8.50 0.26 -12.93
C TRP A 109 7.36 0.86 -13.76
N THR A 110 7.68 1.47 -14.90
CA THR A 110 6.67 2.09 -15.78
C THR A 110 5.69 1.08 -16.39
N GLU A 111 6.08 -0.19 -16.52
CA GLU A 111 5.24 -1.27 -17.04
C GLU A 111 4.42 -2.00 -15.95
N ALA A 112 4.77 -1.83 -14.68
CA ALA A 112 4.16 -2.60 -13.59
C ALA A 112 2.87 -1.95 -13.09
N GLU A 113 1.82 -2.74 -12.92
CA GLU A 113 0.57 -2.28 -12.28
C GLU A 113 0.57 -2.58 -10.77
N SER A 114 1.25 -3.65 -10.37
CA SER A 114 1.37 -4.08 -8.97
C SER A 114 2.83 -4.31 -8.59
N VAL A 115 3.32 -3.58 -7.59
CA VAL A 115 4.73 -3.63 -7.14
C VAL A 115 4.84 -4.05 -5.68
N LEU A 116 5.67 -5.05 -5.39
CA LEU A 116 6.08 -5.41 -4.04
C LEU A 116 7.46 -4.85 -3.73
N VAL A 117 7.57 -4.04 -2.68
CA VAL A 117 8.86 -3.60 -2.14
C VAL A 117 9.05 -4.20 -0.75
N ALA A 118 10.08 -5.03 -0.60
CA ALA A 118 10.38 -5.70 0.65
C ALA A 118 11.48 -4.97 1.43
N PHE A 119 11.31 -4.93 2.75
CA PHE A 119 12.27 -4.36 3.69
C PHE A 119 12.62 -5.37 4.77
N GLY A 120 13.92 -5.46 5.08
CA GLY A 120 14.41 -6.25 6.19
C GLY A 120 14.00 -5.66 7.54
N SER A 121 14.23 -6.43 8.59
CA SER A 121 14.11 -5.93 9.96
C SER A 121 15.44 -5.38 10.45
N PRO A 122 15.46 -4.58 11.54
CA PRO A 122 16.72 -4.09 12.12
C PRO A 122 17.69 -5.21 12.55
N ARG A 123 17.18 -6.42 12.83
CA ARG A 123 17.98 -7.56 13.32
C ARG A 123 18.30 -8.61 12.27
N ARG A 124 17.58 -8.62 11.15
CA ARG A 124 17.68 -9.65 10.10
C ARG A 124 17.41 -9.03 8.74
N GLY A 125 18.38 -9.17 7.84
CA GLY A 125 18.21 -8.79 6.44
C GLY A 125 17.24 -9.71 5.71
N LEU A 126 16.79 -9.28 4.52
CA LEU A 126 15.87 -10.09 3.70
C LEU A 126 16.47 -11.44 3.30
N GLY A 127 17.77 -11.49 3.01
CA GLY A 127 18.46 -12.76 2.68
C GLY A 127 18.42 -13.78 3.83
N GLU A 128 18.52 -13.33 5.09
CA GLU A 128 18.39 -14.22 6.26
C GLU A 128 16.95 -14.68 6.51
N ILE A 129 15.97 -13.89 6.07
CA ILE A 129 14.55 -14.26 6.15
C ILE A 129 14.26 -15.34 5.11
N LEU A 130 14.70 -15.13 3.87
CA LEU A 130 14.50 -16.07 2.75
C LEU A 130 15.29 -17.36 2.91
N SER A 131 16.48 -17.33 3.53
CA SER A 131 17.28 -18.55 3.72
C SER A 131 16.57 -19.60 4.58
N ARG A 132 15.66 -19.18 5.48
CA ARG A 132 14.79 -20.09 6.25
C ARG A 132 13.75 -20.79 5.39
N GLU A 133 13.43 -20.19 4.25
CA GLU A 133 12.56 -20.75 3.21
C GLU A 133 13.37 -21.49 2.13
N GLY A 134 14.71 -21.60 2.28
CA GLY A 134 15.59 -22.23 1.31
C GLY A 134 15.78 -21.43 0.02
N LEU A 135 15.54 -20.12 0.06
CA LEU A 135 15.61 -19.21 -1.09
C LEU A 135 16.68 -18.14 -0.91
N THR A 136 17.21 -17.68 -2.04
CA THR A 136 18.06 -16.48 -2.15
C THR A 136 17.24 -15.27 -2.58
N LEU A 137 17.84 -14.07 -2.49
CA LEU A 137 17.19 -12.85 -2.94
C LEU A 137 16.99 -12.84 -4.46
N GLU A 138 17.99 -13.34 -5.18
CA GLU A 138 18.03 -13.42 -6.64
C GLU A 138 17.01 -14.41 -7.19
N GLU A 139 16.66 -15.46 -6.44
CA GLU A 139 15.59 -16.39 -6.81
C GLU A 139 14.19 -15.79 -6.56
N ALA A 140 14.02 -15.02 -5.49
CA ALA A 140 12.70 -14.56 -5.06
C ALA A 140 12.30 -13.17 -5.60
N PHE A 141 13.25 -12.31 -5.95
CA PHE A 141 13.01 -10.92 -6.32
C PHE A 141 13.60 -10.57 -7.68
N HIS A 142 12.88 -9.74 -8.44
CA HIS A 142 13.36 -9.22 -9.73
C HIS A 142 14.57 -8.30 -9.56
N PHE A 143 14.59 -7.48 -8.49
CA PHE A 143 15.70 -6.59 -8.17
C PHE A 143 16.08 -6.69 -6.70
N THR A 144 17.38 -6.63 -6.41
CA THR A 144 17.91 -6.41 -5.06
C THR A 144 18.72 -5.13 -5.06
N VAL A 145 18.24 -4.11 -4.34
CA VAL A 145 18.68 -2.72 -4.46
C VAL A 145 19.30 -2.23 -3.16
N ASN A 146 20.46 -1.59 -3.28
CA ASN A 146 21.03 -0.75 -2.24
C ASN A 146 20.66 0.72 -2.54
N THR A 147 19.73 1.25 -1.75
CA THR A 147 19.22 2.63 -1.86
C THR A 147 20.09 3.67 -1.15
N ILE A 148 20.95 3.25 -0.23
CA ILE A 148 21.80 4.13 0.58
C ILE A 148 23.25 3.64 0.47
N PRO A 149 23.88 3.76 -0.72
CA PRO A 149 25.25 3.33 -0.91
C PRO A 149 26.19 4.16 -0.04
N ARG A 150 27.21 3.51 0.53
CA ARG A 150 28.17 4.12 1.47
C ARG A 150 27.49 4.73 2.71
N GLN A 151 26.44 4.07 3.23
CA GLN A 151 25.84 4.44 4.51
C GLN A 151 26.94 4.64 5.58
N GLY A 152 26.89 5.77 6.28
CA GLY A 152 27.85 6.13 7.34
C GLY A 152 27.55 5.49 8.70
N CYS A 153 26.56 4.60 8.75
CA CYS A 153 26.13 3.87 9.94
C CYS A 153 26.24 2.36 9.70
N GLU A 154 26.35 1.59 10.78
CA GLU A 154 26.38 0.13 10.71
C GLU A 154 25.05 -0.43 10.17
N THR A 155 23.92 0.14 10.62
CA THR A 155 22.58 -0.25 10.21
C THR A 155 21.74 0.97 9.83
N VAL A 156 20.91 0.83 8.80
CA VAL A 156 19.81 1.74 8.49
C VAL A 156 18.56 1.08 9.00
N ARG A 157 17.78 1.79 9.82
CA ARG A 157 16.53 1.24 10.37
C ARG A 157 15.47 1.12 9.28
N THR A 158 14.53 0.21 9.47
CA THR A 158 13.48 -0.07 8.46
C THR A 158 12.70 1.19 8.10
N GLU A 159 12.35 2.02 9.09
CA GLU A 159 11.63 3.28 8.88
C GLU A 159 12.43 4.29 8.03
N GLU A 160 13.75 4.36 8.20
CA GLU A 160 14.63 5.23 7.40
C GLU A 160 14.77 4.69 5.96
N ALA A 161 14.92 3.37 5.84
CA ALA A 161 15.02 2.70 4.54
C ALA A 161 13.75 2.84 3.71
N VAL A 162 12.57 2.79 4.35
CA VAL A 162 11.28 3.03 3.69
C VAL A 162 11.24 4.42 3.06
N TYR A 163 11.62 5.48 3.79
CA TYR A 163 11.65 6.83 3.24
C TYR A 163 12.66 6.98 2.10
N ALA A 164 13.86 6.41 2.23
CA ALA A 164 14.87 6.45 1.18
C ALA A 164 14.37 5.77 -0.10
N MET A 165 13.81 4.57 0.00
CA MET A 165 13.30 3.83 -1.15
C MET A 165 12.10 4.52 -1.79
N LEU A 166 11.10 4.94 -1.02
CA LEU A 166 9.90 5.58 -1.56
C LEU A 166 10.21 6.91 -2.24
N THR A 167 11.22 7.64 -1.76
CA THR A 167 11.69 8.87 -2.42
C THR A 167 12.31 8.56 -3.78
N LEU A 168 13.12 7.51 -3.89
CA LEU A 168 13.70 7.08 -5.17
C LEU A 168 12.60 6.62 -6.14
N LEU A 169 11.63 5.83 -5.68
CA LEU A 169 10.49 5.41 -6.51
C LEU A 169 9.64 6.58 -6.99
N ASN A 170 9.39 7.57 -6.14
CA ASN A 170 8.67 8.78 -6.53
C ASN A 170 9.39 9.58 -7.64
N LEU A 171 10.71 9.42 -7.79
CA LEU A 171 11.47 10.01 -8.90
C LEU A 171 11.45 9.15 -10.17
N LEU A 172 10.95 7.92 -10.11
CA LEU A 172 10.74 7.06 -11.29
C LEU A 172 9.46 7.44 -12.05
N ASP A 173 8.47 7.98 -11.34
CA ASP A 173 7.22 8.52 -11.91
C ASP A 173 7.36 9.95 -12.45
N ALA A 174 8.50 10.60 -12.17
CA ALA A 174 8.83 11.96 -12.60
C ALA A 174 9.52 12.01 -13.97
#